data_AF-A0A7J6WKP7-F1
#
_entry.id   AF-A0A7J6WKP7-F1
#
_cell.length_a   1.000
_cell.length_b   1.000
_cell.length_c   1.000
_cell.angle_alpha   90.00
_cell.angle_beta   90.00
_cell.angle_gamma   90.00
#
_symmetry.space_group_name_H-M   'P 1'
#
loop_
_entity.id
_entity.type
_entity.pdbx_description
1 polymer ?
#
loop_
_entity_poly.entity_id
_entity_poly.type
_entity_poly.pdbx_seq_one_letter_code
_entity_poly.pdbx_strand_id
1 'polypeptide(L)'
;MLIPITKWEDLTADAEAIKTLREVYGDNVEDLDLLVGLMAEKKIPGFAISETTFLIFTVMATRRLEADRFFTSYFNEETYTKKGLEWVNTTESMKDVLQRHYPEMLSTWMNLSNNSVFSD
;
A
#
# COMPACT_ATOMS: atom_id res chain seq x y z
N MET A 1 -15.23 -13.35 -3.12
CA MET A 1 -15.43 -12.94 -1.72
C MET A 1 -14.39 -13.69 -0.88
N LEU A 2 -13.80 -13.03 0.12
CA LEU A 2 -12.88 -13.68 1.07
C LEU A 2 -13.61 -14.76 1.86
N ILE A 3 -12.88 -15.80 2.24
CA ILE A 3 -13.38 -16.88 3.09
C ILE A 3 -13.20 -16.42 4.55
N PRO A 4 -14.26 -16.38 5.38
CA PRO A 4 -14.13 -16.01 6.79
C PRO A 4 -13.34 -17.07 7.55
N ILE A 5 -12.64 -16.64 8.61
CA ILE A 5 -11.97 -17.56 9.53
C ILE A 5 -13.00 -18.27 10.42
N THR A 6 -12.68 -19.50 10.84
CA THR A 6 -13.52 -20.26 11.78
C THR A 6 -12.81 -20.52 13.11
N LYS A 7 -11.50 -20.31 13.15
CA LYS A 7 -10.62 -20.47 14.31
C LYS A 7 -9.38 -19.59 14.16
N TRP A 8 -8.68 -19.34 15.26
CA TRP A 8 -7.51 -18.44 15.29
C TRP A 8 -6.35 -18.90 14.39
N GLU A 9 -6.19 -20.21 14.21
CA GLU A 9 -5.16 -20.80 13.35
C GLU A 9 -5.40 -20.55 11.86
N ASP A 10 -6.61 -20.16 11.46
CA ASP A 10 -6.90 -19.72 10.08
C ASP A 10 -6.34 -18.30 9.83
N LEU A 11 -6.19 -17.48 10.88
CA LEU A 11 -5.72 -16.09 10.79
C LEU A 11 -4.18 -16.00 10.80
N THR A 12 -3.52 -16.76 11.67
CA THR A 12 -2.07 -16.71 11.87
C THR A 12 -1.51 -18.04 12.35
N ALA A 13 -0.22 -18.27 12.08
CA ALA A 13 0.52 -19.43 12.57
C ALA A 13 1.36 -19.13 13.83
N ASP A 14 1.33 -17.88 14.33
CA ASP A 14 2.03 -17.47 15.53
C ASP A 14 1.28 -17.96 16.79
N ALA A 15 1.88 -18.92 17.49
CA ALA A 15 1.28 -19.54 18.67
C ALA A 15 1.08 -18.55 19.84
N GLU A 16 1.97 -17.58 20.03
CA GLU A 16 1.83 -16.58 21.10
C GLU A 16 0.72 -15.58 20.75
N ALA A 17 0.60 -15.20 19.48
CA ALA A 17 -0.52 -14.38 19.01
C ALA A 17 -1.86 -15.11 19.19
N ILE A 18 -1.96 -16.38 18.79
CA ILE A 18 -3.18 -17.20 18.97
C ILE A 18 -3.57 -17.30 20.44
N LYS A 19 -2.60 -17.55 21.33
CA LYS A 19 -2.85 -17.62 22.77
C LYS A 19 -3.39 -16.28 23.29
N THR A 20 -2.76 -15.17 22.92
CA THR A 20 -3.18 -13.83 23.33
C THR A 20 -4.59 -13.49 22.80
N LEU A 21 -4.87 -13.82 21.54
CA LEU A 21 -6.20 -13.63 20.95
C LEU A 21 -7.27 -14.42 21.73
N ARG A 22 -6.98 -15.68 22.09
CA ARG A 22 -7.89 -16.51 22.86
C ARG A 22 -8.09 -15.99 24.29
N GLU A 23 -7.07 -15.39 24.91
CA GLU A 23 -7.19 -14.77 26.24
C GLU A 23 -8.07 -13.51 26.23
N VAL A 24 -8.01 -12.71 25.15
CA VAL A 24 -8.76 -11.45 25.04
C VAL A 24 -10.18 -11.66 24.50
N TYR A 25 -10.34 -12.45 23.44
CA TYR A 25 -11.58 -12.61 22.69
C TYR A 25 -12.27 -13.98 22.92
N GLY A 26 -11.65 -14.89 23.68
CA GLY A 26 -12.17 -16.25 23.86
C GLY A 26 -12.04 -17.09 22.57
N ASP A 27 -13.02 -17.96 22.31
CA ASP A 27 -13.08 -18.75 21.08
C ASP A 27 -14.07 -18.17 20.05
N ASN A 28 -14.69 -17.03 20.32
CA ASN A 28 -15.61 -16.38 19.40
C ASN A 28 -14.86 -15.45 18.43
N VAL A 29 -14.57 -15.95 17.23
CA VAL A 29 -13.85 -15.18 16.19
C VAL A 29 -14.59 -13.92 15.71
N GLU A 30 -15.91 -13.86 15.89
CA GLU A 30 -16.72 -12.72 15.46
C GLU A 30 -16.53 -11.47 16.33
N ASP A 31 -15.95 -11.62 17.53
CA ASP A 31 -15.63 -10.49 18.42
C ASP A 31 -14.27 -9.84 18.06
N LEU A 32 -13.53 -10.40 17.10
CA LEU A 32 -12.22 -9.89 16.68
C LEU A 32 -12.34 -8.50 16.05
N ASP A 33 -11.69 -7.51 16.67
CA ASP A 33 -11.59 -6.17 16.10
C ASP A 33 -10.86 -6.18 14.75
N LEU A 34 -11.39 -5.42 13.79
CA LEU A 34 -10.84 -5.32 12.44
C LEU A 34 -9.34 -4.98 12.44
N LEU A 35 -8.92 -3.96 13.18
CA LEU A 35 -7.52 -3.55 13.23
C LEU A 35 -6.60 -4.68 13.70
N VAL A 36 -7.02 -5.44 14.72
CA VAL A 36 -6.25 -6.57 15.25
C VAL A 36 -6.14 -7.66 14.18
N GLY A 37 -7.26 -8.00 13.51
CA GLY A 37 -7.28 -8.93 12.39
C GLY A 37 -6.31 -8.54 11.27
N LEU A 38 -6.36 -7.29 10.80
CA LEU A 38 -5.47 -6.80 9.72
C LEU A 38 -3.97 -6.89 10.08
N MET A 39 -3.64 -6.71 11.36
CA MET A 39 -2.26 -6.80 11.84
C MET A 39 -1.80 -8.24 12.05
N ALA A 40 -2.67 -9.12 12.54
CA ALA A 40 -2.38 -10.52 12.83
C ALA A 40 -2.42 -11.43 11.59
N GLU A 41 -3.19 -11.07 10.56
CA GLU A 41 -3.36 -11.85 9.33
C GLU A 41 -2.01 -12.19 8.69
N LYS A 42 -1.81 -13.49 8.42
CA LYS A 42 -0.63 -14.00 7.73
C LYS A 42 -0.50 -13.32 6.35
N LYS A 43 0.62 -12.62 6.16
CA LYS A 43 0.88 -11.87 4.92
C LYS A 43 1.35 -12.78 3.78
N ILE A 44 0.93 -12.43 2.56
CA ILE A 44 1.49 -12.99 1.32
C ILE A 44 2.97 -12.60 1.24
N PRO A 45 3.89 -13.49 0.84
CA PRO A 45 5.31 -13.15 0.68
C PRO A 45 5.50 -11.89 -0.18
N GLY A 46 6.28 -10.93 0.32
CA GLY A 46 6.52 -9.63 -0.32
C GLY A 46 5.50 -8.53 0.03
N PHE A 47 4.37 -8.85 0.65
CA PHE A 47 3.38 -7.86 1.06
C PHE A 47 3.67 -7.29 2.45
N ALA A 48 3.61 -5.96 2.55
CA ALA A 48 3.65 -5.25 3.83
C ALA A 48 2.26 -5.15 4.52
N ILE A 49 1.19 -5.30 3.74
CA ILE A 49 -0.21 -5.21 4.21
C ILE A 49 -0.91 -6.56 4.14
N SER A 50 -2.06 -6.70 4.82
CA SER A 50 -2.88 -7.91 4.76
C SER A 50 -3.63 -8.03 3.43
N GLU A 51 -4.05 -9.23 3.04
CA GLU A 51 -4.87 -9.47 1.84
C GLU A 51 -6.23 -8.78 1.99
N THR A 52 -6.82 -8.80 3.20
CA THR A 52 -8.06 -8.07 3.50
C THR A 52 -7.93 -6.58 3.20
N THR A 53 -6.82 -5.96 3.61
CA THR A 53 -6.53 -4.55 3.29
C THR A 53 -6.30 -4.35 1.79
N PHE A 54 -5.58 -5.27 1.16
CA PHE A 54 -5.22 -5.20 -0.26
C PHE A 54 -6.43 -5.20 -1.18
N LEU A 55 -7.50 -5.94 -0.87
CA LEU A 55 -8.72 -5.92 -1.67
C LEU A 55 -9.41 -4.55 -1.66
N ILE A 56 -9.47 -3.90 -0.49
CA ILE A 56 -9.98 -2.53 -0.40
C ILE A 56 -9.05 -1.57 -1.15
N PHE A 57 -7.74 -1.74 -1.00
CA PHE A 57 -6.76 -0.94 -1.72
C PHE A 57 -6.93 -1.06 -3.24
N THR A 58 -7.13 -2.26 -3.77
CA THR A 58 -7.32 -2.52 -5.21
C THR A 58 -8.47 -1.69 -5.78
N VAL A 59 -9.63 -1.67 -5.10
CA VAL A 59 -10.78 -0.89 -5.57
C VAL A 59 -10.56 0.60 -5.34
N MET A 60 -10.11 0.98 -4.14
CA MET A 60 -10.06 2.39 -3.74
C MET A 60 -8.89 3.14 -4.37
N ALA A 61 -7.76 2.49 -4.67
CA ALA A 61 -6.66 3.11 -5.39
C ALA A 61 -7.06 3.46 -6.82
N THR A 62 -7.67 2.51 -7.53
CA THR A 62 -8.21 2.73 -8.88
C THR A 62 -9.28 3.81 -8.87
N ARG A 63 -10.24 3.73 -7.93
CA ARG A 63 -11.32 4.73 -7.82
C ARG A 63 -10.82 6.14 -7.55
N ARG A 64 -9.73 6.33 -6.78
CA ARG A 64 -9.15 7.67 -6.54
C ARG A 64 -8.70 8.35 -7.83
N LEU A 65 -8.27 7.59 -8.83
CA LEU A 65 -7.86 8.13 -10.13
C LEU A 65 -9.06 8.22 -11.07
N GLU A 66 -9.81 7.13 -11.24
CA GLU A 66 -10.91 7.05 -12.22
C GLU A 66 -12.09 7.98 -11.91
N ALA A 67 -12.35 8.26 -10.64
CA ALA A 67 -13.47 9.11 -10.24
C ALA A 67 -13.12 10.61 -10.21
N ASP A 68 -11.85 10.98 -10.38
CA ASP A 68 -11.41 12.37 -10.37
C ASP A 68 -11.25 12.90 -11.79
N ARG A 69 -11.94 13.99 -12.11
CA ARG A 69 -11.84 14.67 -13.41
C ARG A 69 -10.41 15.09 -13.73
N PHE A 70 -9.60 15.49 -12.74
CA PHE A 70 -8.25 15.99 -12.95
C PHE A 70 -7.23 14.90 -13.29
N PHE A 71 -7.57 13.63 -13.04
CA PHE A 71 -6.80 12.47 -13.52
C PHE A 71 -7.46 11.78 -14.73
N THR A 72 -8.62 12.26 -15.18
CA THR A 72 -9.37 11.71 -16.31
C THR A 72 -9.63 12.77 -17.38
N SER A 73 -10.84 13.32 -17.46
CA SER A 73 -11.26 14.22 -18.55
C SER A 73 -10.45 15.51 -18.63
N TYR A 74 -9.91 16.00 -17.51
CA TYR A 74 -9.16 17.26 -17.40
C TYR A 74 -7.66 17.04 -17.23
N PHE A 75 -7.16 15.81 -17.41
CA PHE A 75 -5.71 15.55 -17.45
C PHE A 75 -5.14 15.88 -18.84
N ASN A 76 -5.07 17.18 -19.16
CA ASN A 76 -4.69 17.70 -20.48
C ASN A 76 -3.94 19.05 -20.39
N GLU A 77 -3.31 19.48 -21.50
CA GLU A 77 -2.53 20.73 -21.55
C GLU A 77 -3.38 22.00 -21.39
N GLU A 78 -4.67 21.98 -21.72
CA GLU A 78 -5.55 23.14 -21.50
C GLU A 78 -5.71 23.43 -20.00
N THR A 79 -5.88 22.37 -19.20
CA THR A 79 -6.06 22.47 -17.75
C THR A 79 -4.71 22.68 -17.03
N TYR A 80 -3.67 21.94 -17.41
CA TYR A 80 -2.38 21.92 -16.72
C TYR A 80 -1.33 22.87 -17.29
N THR A 81 -1.60 23.50 -18.45
CA THR A 81 -0.60 24.09 -19.37
C THR A 81 0.34 23.04 -19.95
N LYS A 82 0.89 23.31 -21.14
CA LYS A 82 1.91 22.45 -21.75
C LYS A 82 3.09 22.16 -20.81
N LYS A 83 3.66 23.21 -20.20
CA LYS A 83 4.80 23.08 -19.29
C LYS A 83 4.44 22.33 -18.00
N GLY A 84 3.22 22.52 -17.48
CA GLY A 84 2.77 21.84 -16.26
C GLY A 84 2.53 20.35 -16.49
N LEU A 85 1.91 19.98 -17.61
CA LEU A 85 1.70 18.57 -17.94
C LEU A 85 3.02 17.86 -18.26
N GLU A 86 3.93 18.51 -18.98
CA GLU A 86 5.30 18.01 -19.21
C GLU A 86 6.03 17.76 -17.88
N TRP A 87 5.90 18.65 -16.89
CA TRP A 87 6.50 18.46 -15.57
C TRP A 87 5.97 17.22 -14.86
N VAL A 88 4.66 16.95 -14.93
CA VAL A 88 4.05 15.73 -14.37
C VAL A 88 4.58 14.50 -15.08
N ASN A 89 4.56 14.49 -16.42
CA ASN A 89 4.96 13.35 -17.26
C ASN A 89 6.47 13.08 -17.31
N THR A 90 7.30 13.95 -16.73
CA THR A 90 8.76 13.76 -16.65
C THR A 90 9.25 13.49 -15.22
N THR A 91 8.34 13.40 -14.25
CA THR A 91 8.63 13.13 -12.85
C THR A 91 8.09 11.76 -12.47
N GLU A 92 8.95 10.73 -12.50
CA GLU A 92 8.55 9.33 -12.31
C GLU A 92 8.55 8.91 -10.83
N SER A 93 9.37 9.57 -10.01
CA SER A 93 9.67 9.10 -8.66
C SER A 93 9.93 10.23 -7.67
N MET A 94 9.88 9.87 -6.38
CA MET A 94 10.33 10.77 -5.31
C MET A 94 11.80 11.20 -5.48
N LYS A 95 12.63 10.36 -6.11
CA LYS A 95 14.03 10.67 -6.38
C LYS A 95 14.17 11.89 -7.30
N ASP A 96 13.33 12.00 -8.34
CA ASP A 96 13.38 13.12 -9.29
C ASP A 96 13.02 14.45 -8.60
N VAL A 97 12.07 14.40 -7.66
CA VAL A 97 11.69 15.56 -6.84
C VAL A 97 12.83 15.95 -5.91
N LEU A 98 13.41 14.99 -5.19
CA LEU A 98 14.54 15.25 -4.30
C LEU A 98 15.77 15.76 -5.08
N GLN A 99 16.03 15.27 -6.30
CA GLN A 99 17.18 15.67 -7.11
C GLN A 99 17.09 17.13 -7.52
N ARG A 100 15.87 17.61 -7.72
CA ARG A 100 15.57 18.99 -8.09
C ARG A 100 15.83 19.98 -6.95
N HIS A 101 15.64 19.55 -5.70
CA HIS A 101 15.65 20.44 -4.53
C HIS A 101 16.84 20.22 -3.59
N TYR A 102 17.39 19.00 -3.54
CA TYR A 102 18.49 18.59 -2.66
C TYR A 102 19.52 17.71 -3.41
N PRO A 103 20.12 18.21 -4.50
CA PRO A 103 21.00 17.41 -5.35
C PRO A 103 22.25 16.88 -4.61
N GLU A 104 22.80 17.65 -3.69
CA GLU A 104 24.01 17.28 -2.91
C GLU A 104 23.72 16.16 -1.90
N MET A 105 22.53 16.16 -1.30
CA MET A 105 22.12 15.10 -0.38
C MET A 105 21.99 13.77 -1.13
N LEU A 106 21.39 13.79 -2.32
CA LEU A 106 21.22 12.60 -3.14
C LEU A 106 22.54 12.00 -3.58
N SER A 107 23.48 12.84 -4.08
CA SER A 107 24.78 12.37 -4.52
C SER A 107 25.63 11.80 -3.37
N THR A 108 25.42 12.30 -2.15
CA THR A 108 26.19 11.87 -0.97
C THR A 108 25.60 10.61 -0.32
N TRP A 109 24.27 10.51 -0.19
CA TRP A 109 23.62 9.54 0.70
C TRP A 109 22.69 8.54 0.00
N MET A 110 22.24 8.83 -1.22
CA MET A 110 21.28 7.99 -1.95
C MET A 110 21.96 7.27 -3.12
N ASN A 111 23.08 6.61 -2.84
CA ASN A 111 23.64 5.57 -3.71
C ASN A 111 22.82 4.28 -3.56
N LEU A 112 21.62 4.27 -4.11
CA LEU A 112 20.83 3.05 -4.23
C LEU A 112 21.31 2.30 -5.48
N SER A 113 22.00 1.19 -5.26
CA SER A 113 22.13 0.13 -6.26
C SER A 113 20.73 -0.25 -6.76
N ASN A 114 20.64 -0.59 -8.05
CA ASN A 114 19.43 -0.96 -8.79
C ASN A 114 18.72 -2.22 -8.25
N ASN A 115 18.31 -2.25 -6.98
CA ASN A 115 17.39 -3.25 -6.46
C ASN A 115 16.05 -2.58 -6.16
N SER A 116 15.36 -2.18 -7.23
CA SER A 116 13.90 -2.12 -7.16
C SER A 116 13.41 -3.54 -6.87
N VAL A 117 12.70 -3.71 -5.75
CA VAL A 117 11.94 -4.92 -5.42
C VAL A 117 10.78 -5.16 -6.42
N PHE A 118 10.68 -4.32 -7.46
CA PHE A 118 9.69 -4.37 -8.53
C PHE A 118 10.32 -4.32 -9.92
N SER A 119 11.56 -4.78 -10.09
CA SER A 119 12.12 -5.10 -11.40
C SER A 119 12.33 -6.61 -11.49
N ASP A 120 11.58 -7.21 -12.43
CA ASP A 120 11.45 -8.62 -12.82
C ASP A 120 10.66 -9.54 -11.89
#